data_AF-A0AAW4PRU3-F1
#
_entry.id   AF-A0AAW4PRU3-F1
#
_cell.length_a   1.000
_cell.length_b   1.000
_cell.length_c   1.000
_cell.angle_alpha   90.00
_cell.angle_beta   90.00
_cell.angle_gamma   90.00
#
_symmetry.space_group_name_H-M   'P 1'
#
loop_
_entity.id
_entity.type
_entity.pdbx_description
1 polymer ?
#
loop_
_entity_poly.entity_id
_entity_poly.type
_entity_poly.pdbx_seq_one_letter_code
_entity_poly.pdbx_strand_id
1 'polypeptide(L)'
;MIPLLHDFDGETVLVVGGGPVGARKARRFAEEASVVVLSPEFGEREFGGAELVRAAPDADEIRRWIARTDPALVVAATDDPDLNAAAESAARDHGALVNRADDHGEQSVGNVVVPATVRDDPVTMAVATGGRAPALSKHLRERFESEFAGAGEMAELTGDLRETLKSEGIPPAERRDAVRAVVRDRAVWKALDSGRPKARQVAEDVIGDLPGETT
;
A
#
# COMPACT_ATOMS: atom_id res chain seq x y z
N MET A 1 -13.54 -8.32 -6.56
CA MET A 1 -12.30 -7.97 -5.85
C MET A 1 -12.66 -7.23 -4.58
N ILE A 2 -12.14 -7.68 -3.44
CA ILE A 2 -12.25 -6.97 -2.15
C ILE A 2 -10.88 -6.33 -1.89
N PRO A 3 -10.79 -5.01 -1.65
CA PRO A 3 -9.51 -4.38 -1.33
C PRO A 3 -9.10 -4.79 0.08
N LEU A 4 -7.91 -5.38 0.21
CA LEU A 4 -7.29 -5.75 1.47
C LEU A 4 -5.92 -5.09 1.54
N LEU A 5 -5.63 -4.43 2.65
CA LEU A 5 -4.29 -3.96 2.96
C LEU A 5 -3.54 -5.11 3.63
N HIS A 6 -2.40 -5.48 3.07
CA HIS A 6 -1.52 -6.51 3.62
C HIS A 6 -0.27 -5.82 4.13
N ASP A 7 0.10 -6.15 5.36
CA ASP A 7 1.38 -5.75 5.91
C ASP A 7 2.45 -6.71 5.39
N PHE A 8 3.51 -6.16 4.81
CA PHE A 8 4.64 -6.90 4.26
C PHE A 8 5.92 -6.66 5.06
N ASP A 9 5.83 -5.98 6.23
CA ASP A 9 6.98 -5.82 7.10
C ASP A 9 7.57 -7.18 7.51
N GLY A 10 8.88 -7.34 7.29
CA GLY A 10 9.58 -8.61 7.52
C GLY A 10 9.28 -9.73 6.52
N GLU A 11 8.39 -9.53 5.56
CA GLU A 11 8.02 -10.53 4.56
C GLU A 11 8.93 -10.47 3.32
N THR A 12 8.94 -11.58 2.56
CA THR A 12 9.68 -11.68 1.29
C THR A 12 8.76 -11.65 0.08
N VAL A 13 9.14 -10.86 -0.93
CA VAL A 13 8.52 -10.85 -2.26
C VAL A 13 9.51 -11.40 -3.29
N LEU A 14 9.10 -12.47 -3.98
CA LEU A 14 9.88 -13.04 -5.07
C LEU A 14 9.36 -12.52 -6.41
N VAL A 15 10.21 -11.83 -7.17
CA VAL A 15 9.90 -11.34 -8.52
C VAL A 15 10.61 -12.21 -9.55
N VAL A 16 9.87 -12.85 -10.44
CA VAL A 16 10.39 -13.61 -11.57
C VAL A 16 10.30 -12.73 -12.81
N GLY A 17 11.45 -12.29 -13.31
CA GLY A 17 11.60 -11.37 -14.44
C GLY A 17 12.26 -10.04 -14.05
N GLY A 18 13.36 -9.71 -14.73
CA GLY A 18 14.17 -8.49 -14.52
C GLY A 18 13.94 -7.41 -15.57
N GLY A 19 12.89 -7.52 -16.38
CA GLY A 19 12.50 -6.50 -17.35
C GLY A 19 11.85 -5.26 -16.71
N PRO A 20 11.37 -4.31 -17.52
CA PRO A 20 10.79 -3.06 -17.04
C PRO A 20 9.64 -3.23 -16.04
N VAL A 21 8.81 -4.28 -16.24
CA VAL A 21 7.69 -4.58 -15.34
C VAL A 21 8.18 -5.10 -14.00
N GLY A 22 9.10 -6.06 -14.00
CA GLY A 22 9.71 -6.61 -12.80
C GLY A 22 10.44 -5.54 -11.98
N ALA A 23 11.24 -4.69 -12.63
CA ALA A 23 11.93 -3.58 -11.98
C ALA A 23 10.98 -2.57 -11.32
N ARG A 24 9.87 -2.23 -11.99
CA ARG A 24 8.83 -1.36 -11.42
C ARG A 24 8.18 -1.98 -10.18
N LYS A 25 7.89 -3.29 -10.20
CA LYS A 25 7.29 -4.01 -9.08
C LYS A 25 8.27 -4.15 -7.92
N ALA A 26 9.52 -4.50 -8.20
CA ALA A 26 10.58 -4.63 -7.21
C ALA A 26 10.78 -3.33 -6.44
N ARG A 27 10.91 -2.18 -7.13
CA ARG A 27 11.02 -0.86 -6.48
C ARG A 27 9.90 -0.59 -5.50
N ARG A 28 8.66 -0.86 -5.91
CA ARG A 28 7.48 -0.61 -5.07
C ARG A 28 7.44 -1.50 -3.83
N PHE A 29 7.73 -2.79 -3.97
CA PHE A 29 7.70 -3.70 -2.83
C PHE A 29 8.90 -3.52 -1.91
N ALA A 30 10.06 -3.09 -2.44
CA ALA A 30 11.25 -2.84 -1.64
C ALA A 30 11.12 -1.65 -0.66
N GLU A 31 10.03 -0.89 -0.75
CA GLU A 31 9.69 0.13 0.26
C GLU A 31 9.21 -0.49 1.58
N GLU A 32 8.68 -1.72 1.57
CA GLU A 32 8.02 -2.37 2.73
C GLU A 32 8.46 -3.82 2.97
N ALA A 33 9.10 -4.48 1.99
CA ALA A 33 9.41 -5.90 2.02
C ALA A 33 10.85 -6.19 1.59
N SER A 34 11.35 -7.37 1.96
CA SER A 34 12.56 -7.92 1.34
C SER A 34 12.22 -8.43 -0.07
N VAL A 35 12.90 -7.92 -1.10
CA VAL A 35 12.59 -8.29 -2.49
C VAL A 35 13.76 -9.05 -3.11
N VAL A 36 13.47 -10.21 -3.70
CA VAL A 36 14.41 -10.98 -4.52
C VAL A 36 13.93 -10.98 -5.96
N VAL A 37 14.79 -10.59 -6.91
CA VAL A 37 14.47 -10.59 -8.35
C VAL A 37 15.30 -11.64 -9.06
N LEU A 38 14.62 -12.60 -9.68
CA LEU A 38 15.21 -13.66 -10.49
C LEU A 38 15.08 -13.34 -11.97
N SER A 39 16.20 -13.23 -12.68
CA SER A 39 16.19 -12.99 -14.12
C SER A 39 17.50 -13.37 -14.80
N PRO A 40 17.50 -13.85 -16.05
CA PRO A 40 18.75 -14.10 -16.79
C PRO A 40 19.51 -12.79 -17.04
N GLU A 41 18.76 -11.70 -17.18
CA GLU A 41 19.27 -10.38 -17.52
C GLU A 41 18.52 -9.27 -16.78
N PHE A 42 19.22 -8.16 -16.53
CA PHE A 42 18.69 -6.96 -15.90
C PHE A 42 18.95 -5.79 -16.84
N GLY A 43 17.93 -5.40 -17.61
CA GLY A 43 18.02 -4.28 -18.55
C GLY A 43 17.82 -2.91 -17.89
N GLU A 44 17.23 -2.90 -16.69
CA GLU A 44 16.93 -1.69 -15.93
C GLU A 44 18.06 -1.34 -14.97
N ARG A 45 18.20 -0.04 -14.65
CA ARG A 45 19.25 0.46 -13.75
C ARG A 45 18.89 0.39 -12.28
N GLU A 46 17.60 0.35 -11.95
CA GLU A 46 17.10 0.52 -10.59
C GLU A 46 16.01 -0.51 -10.28
N PHE A 47 16.19 -1.22 -9.17
CA PHE A 47 15.24 -2.19 -8.62
C PHE A 47 14.88 -1.88 -7.17
N GLY A 48 15.28 -0.70 -6.66
CA GLY A 48 15.15 -0.35 -5.24
C GLY A 48 16.18 -1.10 -4.40
N GLY A 49 15.82 -1.43 -3.17
CA GLY A 49 16.65 -2.23 -2.25
C GLY A 49 16.64 -3.75 -2.55
N ALA A 50 16.17 -4.17 -3.73
CA ALA A 50 16.01 -5.58 -4.05
C ALA A 50 17.33 -6.31 -4.29
N GLU A 51 17.40 -7.57 -3.85
CA GLU A 51 18.46 -8.51 -4.21
C GLU A 51 18.28 -8.98 -5.65
N LEU A 52 19.31 -8.80 -6.48
CA LEU A 52 19.28 -9.20 -7.88
C LEU A 52 20.03 -10.50 -8.09
N VAL A 53 19.30 -11.52 -8.52
CA VAL A 53 19.86 -12.85 -8.77
C VAL A 53 19.80 -13.15 -10.26
N ARG A 54 21.00 -13.26 -10.86
CA ARG A 54 21.14 -13.64 -12.26
C ARG A 54 20.96 -15.15 -12.44
N ALA A 55 19.79 -15.56 -12.90
CA ALA A 55 19.44 -16.96 -13.16
C ALA A 55 18.38 -17.06 -14.26
N ALA A 56 18.39 -18.14 -15.04
CA ALA A 56 17.36 -18.44 -16.03
C ALA A 56 16.51 -19.61 -15.53
N PRO A 57 15.65 -19.39 -14.50
CA PRO A 57 15.00 -20.50 -13.82
C PRO A 57 14.01 -21.21 -14.75
N ASP A 58 14.08 -22.54 -14.79
CA ASP A 58 12.97 -23.36 -15.26
C ASP A 58 11.87 -23.50 -14.18
N ALA A 59 10.80 -24.24 -14.49
CA ALA A 59 9.69 -24.46 -13.58
C ALA A 59 10.09 -25.10 -12.24
N ASP A 60 11.07 -26.01 -12.25
CA ASP A 60 11.54 -26.68 -11.03
C ASP A 60 12.49 -25.79 -10.23
N GLU A 61 13.28 -24.96 -10.90
CA GLU A 61 14.07 -23.92 -10.26
C GLU A 61 13.19 -22.88 -9.55
N ILE A 62 12.08 -22.46 -10.16
CA ILE A 62 11.13 -21.57 -9.48
C ILE A 62 10.62 -22.18 -8.18
N ARG A 63 10.21 -23.46 -8.20
CA ARG A 63 9.78 -24.17 -6.98
C ARG A 63 10.87 -24.17 -5.90
N ARG A 64 12.12 -24.44 -6.29
CA ARG A 64 13.28 -24.40 -5.37
C ARG A 64 13.52 -23.00 -4.80
N TRP A 65 13.36 -21.97 -5.62
CA TRP A 65 13.48 -20.59 -5.17
C TRP A 65 12.39 -20.22 -4.18
N ILE A 66 11.12 -20.54 -4.48
CA ILE A 66 9.99 -20.31 -3.57
C ILE A 66 10.22 -21.02 -2.23
N ALA A 67 10.62 -22.29 -2.25
CA ALA A 67 10.92 -23.02 -1.01
C ALA A 67 12.10 -22.42 -0.22
N ARG A 68 13.10 -21.85 -0.90
CA ARG A 68 14.26 -21.22 -0.24
C ARG A 68 13.92 -19.86 0.35
N THR A 69 13.17 -19.04 -0.38
CA THR A 69 12.89 -17.64 0.01
C THR A 69 11.65 -17.50 0.86
N ASP A 70 10.82 -18.54 0.93
CA ASP A 70 9.55 -18.58 1.67
C ASP A 70 8.71 -17.29 1.46
N PRO A 71 8.37 -16.95 0.20
CA PRO A 71 7.81 -15.62 -0.09
C PRO A 71 6.32 -15.55 0.28
N ALA A 72 5.90 -14.43 0.87
CA ALA A 72 4.49 -14.10 1.04
C ALA A 72 3.80 -13.78 -0.30
N LEU A 73 4.57 -13.30 -1.29
CA LEU A 73 4.09 -12.93 -2.62
C LEU A 73 5.09 -13.32 -3.70
N VAL A 74 4.58 -13.95 -4.77
CA VAL A 74 5.31 -14.19 -6.01
C VAL A 74 4.75 -13.29 -7.12
N VAL A 75 5.64 -12.54 -7.78
CA VAL A 75 5.33 -11.68 -8.93
C VAL A 75 5.88 -12.34 -10.19
N ALA A 76 5.00 -12.82 -11.07
CA ALA A 76 5.36 -13.35 -12.38
C ALA A 76 5.34 -12.24 -13.43
N ALA A 77 6.51 -11.82 -13.89
CA ALA A 77 6.72 -10.65 -14.74
C ALA A 77 7.69 -10.91 -15.90
N THR A 78 7.59 -12.11 -16.51
CA THR A 78 8.38 -12.49 -17.68
C THR A 78 7.57 -12.40 -18.97
N ASP A 79 8.26 -12.41 -20.12
CA ASP A 79 7.64 -12.51 -21.45
C ASP A 79 7.27 -13.96 -21.83
N ASP A 80 7.56 -14.94 -20.95
CA ASP A 80 7.26 -16.36 -21.14
C ASP A 80 5.98 -16.74 -20.37
N PRO A 81 4.85 -16.98 -21.06
CA PRO A 81 3.58 -17.32 -20.42
C PRO A 81 3.62 -18.66 -19.67
N ASP A 82 4.41 -19.63 -20.14
CA ASP A 82 4.52 -20.95 -19.52
C ASP A 82 5.31 -20.85 -18.22
N LEU A 83 6.36 -20.02 -18.21
CA LEU A 83 7.12 -19.73 -17.00
C LEU A 83 6.29 -18.95 -15.96
N ASN A 84 5.49 -17.97 -16.42
CA ASN A 84 4.56 -17.25 -15.55
C ASN A 84 3.49 -18.19 -14.94
N ALA A 85 2.97 -19.14 -15.72
CA ALA A 85 2.03 -20.15 -15.22
C ALA A 85 2.69 -21.13 -14.24
N ALA A 86 3.95 -21.52 -14.48
CA ALA A 86 4.72 -22.34 -13.55
C ALA A 86 4.95 -21.63 -12.21
N ALA A 87 5.29 -20.34 -12.24
CA ALA A 87 5.45 -19.51 -11.04
C ALA A 87 4.13 -19.38 -10.26
N GLU A 88 3.01 -19.14 -10.95
CA GLU A 88 1.67 -19.08 -10.33
C GLU A 88 1.31 -20.41 -9.65
N SER A 89 1.50 -21.55 -10.34
CA SER A 89 1.23 -22.87 -9.76
C SER A 89 2.09 -23.13 -8.53
N ALA A 90 3.40 -22.91 -8.63
CA ALA A 90 4.32 -23.16 -7.54
C ALA A 90 4.06 -22.27 -6.33
N ALA A 91 3.69 -20.99 -6.56
CA ALA A 91 3.33 -20.07 -5.50
C ALA A 91 2.05 -20.50 -4.77
N ARG A 92 1.03 -20.95 -5.51
CA ARG A 92 -0.20 -21.49 -4.92
C ARG A 92 0.03 -22.75 -4.10
N ASP A 93 0.84 -23.67 -4.61
CA ASP A 93 1.19 -24.89 -3.90
C ASP A 93 1.92 -24.59 -2.58
N HIS A 94 2.67 -23.49 -2.54
CA HIS A 94 3.35 -22.97 -1.34
C HIS A 94 2.44 -22.16 -0.41
N GLY A 95 1.26 -21.74 -0.87
CA GLY A 95 0.35 -20.86 -0.13
C GLY A 95 0.68 -19.36 -0.22
N ALA A 96 1.56 -18.97 -1.15
CA ALA A 96 1.90 -17.58 -1.40
C ALA A 96 0.84 -16.85 -2.25
N LEU A 97 0.73 -15.54 -2.07
CA LEU A 97 -0.04 -14.68 -2.97
C LEU A 97 0.63 -14.63 -4.35
N VAL A 98 -0.17 -14.38 -5.41
CA VAL A 98 0.36 -14.32 -6.78
C VAL A 98 0.00 -12.98 -7.45
N ASN A 99 0.99 -12.29 -8.01
CA ASN A 99 0.76 -11.17 -8.93
C ASN A 99 1.26 -11.53 -10.33
N ARG A 100 0.35 -11.72 -11.28
CA ARG A 100 0.69 -11.88 -12.69
C ARG A 100 0.69 -10.53 -13.40
N ALA A 101 1.76 -10.25 -14.14
CA ALA A 101 1.88 -9.04 -14.94
C ALA A 101 1.12 -9.11 -16.27
N ASP A 102 0.94 -10.32 -16.81
CA ASP A 102 0.37 -10.63 -18.11
C ASP A 102 -1.15 -10.90 -18.08
N ASP A 103 -1.71 -11.13 -16.89
CA ASP A 103 -3.14 -11.34 -16.71
C ASP A 103 -3.87 -10.04 -16.33
N HIS A 104 -4.86 -9.68 -17.14
CA HIS A 104 -5.68 -8.48 -16.98
C HIS A 104 -7.18 -8.80 -16.90
N GLY A 105 -7.58 -10.08 -16.97
CA GLY A 105 -8.96 -10.47 -17.29
C GLY A 105 -9.58 -11.47 -16.32
N GLU A 106 -8.96 -12.64 -16.12
CA GLU A 106 -9.54 -13.76 -15.37
C GLU A 106 -8.80 -13.98 -14.06
N GLN A 107 -9.22 -13.24 -13.04
CA GLN A 107 -8.64 -13.36 -11.70
C GLN A 107 -9.03 -14.70 -11.07
N SER A 108 -8.13 -15.67 -11.19
CA SER A 108 -8.17 -16.92 -10.42
C SER A 108 -7.95 -16.63 -8.92
N VAL A 109 -8.45 -17.53 -8.06
CA VAL A 109 -8.36 -17.38 -6.59
C VAL A 109 -6.88 -17.28 -6.17
N GLY A 110 -6.57 -16.33 -5.29
CA GLY A 110 -5.21 -16.07 -4.81
C GLY A 110 -4.44 -15.01 -5.60
N ASN A 111 -5.00 -14.51 -6.72
CA ASN A 111 -4.37 -13.43 -7.48
C ASN A 111 -4.58 -12.08 -6.78
N VAL A 112 -3.47 -11.39 -6.52
CA VAL A 112 -3.46 -10.02 -5.99
C VAL A 112 -3.17 -9.03 -7.10
N VAL A 113 -3.80 -7.87 -7.02
CA VAL A 113 -3.54 -6.74 -7.90
C VAL A 113 -3.00 -5.60 -7.05
N VAL A 114 -1.91 -4.99 -7.50
CA VAL A 114 -1.32 -3.85 -6.82
C VAL A 114 -1.94 -2.57 -7.40
N PRO A 115 -2.83 -1.87 -6.67
CA PRO A 115 -3.60 -0.75 -7.20
C PRO A 115 -2.74 0.51 -7.39
N ALA A 116 -3.30 1.53 -8.05
CA ALA A 116 -2.70 2.86 -7.99
C ALA A 116 -2.88 3.42 -6.57
N THR A 117 -1.81 3.89 -5.94
CA THR A 117 -1.81 4.27 -4.51
C THR A 117 -1.27 5.68 -4.33
N VAL A 118 -1.88 6.42 -3.40
CA VAL A 118 -1.37 7.68 -2.83
C VAL A 118 -1.10 7.41 -1.34
N ARG A 119 0.05 7.86 -0.85
CA ARG A 119 0.48 7.72 0.55
C ARG A 119 0.83 9.09 1.11
N ASP A 120 0.42 9.30 2.35
CA ASP A 120 0.82 10.39 3.23
C ASP A 120 0.76 9.80 4.64
N ASP A 121 1.86 9.16 5.04
CA ASP A 121 1.87 8.20 6.13
C ASP A 121 1.36 8.83 7.45
N PRO A 122 0.52 8.12 8.23
CA PRO A 122 0.15 6.71 8.09
C PRO A 122 -1.10 6.46 7.21
N VAL A 123 -1.57 7.43 6.42
CA VAL A 123 -2.79 7.29 5.63
C VAL A 123 -2.46 6.80 4.22
N THR A 124 -3.19 5.77 3.77
CA THR A 124 -3.06 5.21 2.41
C THR A 124 -4.42 5.22 1.69
N MET A 125 -4.42 5.65 0.43
CA MET A 125 -5.57 5.55 -0.47
C MET A 125 -5.21 4.76 -1.73
N ALA A 126 -6.08 3.81 -2.11
CA ALA A 126 -5.90 2.96 -3.27
C ALA A 126 -7.06 3.09 -4.27
N VAL A 127 -6.72 3.16 -5.56
CA VAL A 127 -7.67 3.17 -6.69
C VAL A 127 -7.47 1.93 -7.54
N ALA A 128 -8.52 1.12 -7.65
CA ALA A 128 -8.56 -0.08 -8.47
C ALA A 128 -9.75 -0.04 -9.44
N THR A 129 -9.53 -0.42 -10.69
CA THR A 129 -10.56 -0.51 -11.74
C THR A 129 -10.82 -1.96 -12.17
N GLY A 130 -10.37 -2.93 -11.38
CA GLY A 130 -10.45 -4.35 -11.72
C GLY A 130 -9.71 -4.70 -13.01
N GLY A 131 -8.62 -4.00 -13.33
CA GLY A 131 -7.83 -4.19 -14.55
C GLY A 131 -8.40 -3.51 -15.81
N ARG A 132 -9.64 -2.99 -15.76
CA ARG A 132 -10.36 -2.51 -16.96
C ARG A 132 -9.93 -1.14 -17.44
N ALA A 133 -9.43 -0.28 -16.56
CA ALA A 133 -9.08 1.10 -16.91
C ALA A 133 -7.82 1.60 -16.18
N PRO A 134 -6.62 1.14 -16.59
CA PRO A 134 -5.35 1.60 -16.02
C PRO A 134 -5.17 3.13 -16.14
N ALA A 135 -5.55 3.71 -17.28
CA ALA A 135 -5.48 5.16 -17.51
C ALA A 135 -6.38 5.95 -16.53
N LEU A 136 -7.60 5.47 -16.27
CA LEU A 136 -8.49 6.08 -15.27
C LEU A 136 -7.91 5.96 -13.86
N SER A 137 -7.35 4.79 -13.52
CA SER A 137 -6.74 4.56 -12.21
C SER A 137 -5.57 5.54 -11.97
N LYS A 138 -4.75 5.77 -13.00
CA LYS A 138 -3.66 6.74 -12.97
C LYS A 138 -4.18 8.17 -12.82
N HIS A 139 -5.16 8.57 -13.62
CA HIS A 139 -5.75 9.92 -13.57
C HIS A 139 -6.37 10.23 -12.21
N LEU A 140 -7.12 9.28 -11.62
CA LEU A 140 -7.71 9.46 -10.29
C LEU A 140 -6.64 9.55 -9.21
N ARG A 141 -5.60 8.70 -9.26
CA ARG A 141 -4.45 8.79 -8.32
C ARG A 141 -3.82 10.18 -8.34
N GLU A 142 -3.49 10.69 -9.53
CA GLU A 142 -2.86 12.00 -9.71
C GLU A 142 -3.76 13.15 -9.24
N ARG A 143 -5.06 13.06 -9.53
CA ARG A 143 -6.03 14.05 -9.06
C ARG A 143 -6.09 14.11 -7.53
N PHE A 144 -6.16 12.95 -6.88
CA PHE A 144 -6.30 12.89 -5.44
C PHE A 144 -4.99 13.13 -4.68
N GLU A 145 -3.84 13.06 -5.34
CA GLU A 145 -2.52 13.31 -4.72
C GLU A 145 -2.46 14.69 -4.03
N SER A 146 -3.04 15.72 -4.62
CA SER A 146 -3.14 17.05 -4.00
C SER A 146 -4.22 17.16 -2.93
N GLU A 147 -5.36 16.48 -3.12
CA GLU A 147 -6.46 16.46 -2.14
C GLU A 147 -6.08 15.66 -0.87
N PHE A 148 -5.11 14.75 -1.00
CA PHE A 148 -4.67 13.84 0.07
C PHE A 148 -3.51 14.41 0.91
N ALA A 149 -2.90 15.51 0.49
CA ALA A 149 -1.80 16.14 1.22
C ALA A 149 -2.24 16.62 2.62
N GLY A 150 -1.42 16.33 3.64
CA GLY A 150 -1.68 16.64 5.04
C GLY A 150 -2.54 15.59 5.75
N ALA A 151 -2.95 14.52 5.06
CA ALA A 151 -3.74 13.44 5.65
C ALA A 151 -2.95 12.71 6.74
N GLY A 152 -1.63 12.55 6.56
CA GLY A 152 -0.73 11.99 7.55
C GLY A 152 -0.76 12.78 8.85
N GLU A 153 -0.44 14.07 8.78
CA GLU A 153 -0.42 14.95 9.95
C GLU A 153 -1.79 15.07 10.63
N MET A 154 -2.89 15.08 9.86
CA MET A 154 -4.25 15.07 10.41
C MET A 154 -4.54 13.76 11.18
N ALA A 155 -4.12 12.62 10.64
CA ALA A 155 -4.31 11.32 11.30
C ALA A 155 -3.53 11.27 12.62
N GLU A 156 -2.30 11.76 12.65
CA GLU A 156 -1.52 11.80 13.88
C GLU A 156 -2.09 12.80 14.89
N LEU A 157 -2.47 14.01 14.47
CA LEU A 157 -3.12 15.02 15.32
C LEU A 157 -4.38 14.45 15.99
N THR A 158 -5.24 13.79 15.21
CA THR A 158 -6.48 13.22 15.74
C THR A 158 -6.26 11.98 16.59
N GLY A 159 -5.18 11.23 16.35
CA GLY A 159 -4.68 10.19 17.25
C GLY A 159 -4.28 10.75 18.62
N ASP A 160 -3.46 11.80 18.64
CA ASP A 160 -3.00 12.47 19.87
C ASP A 160 -4.18 13.08 20.66
N LEU A 161 -5.13 13.72 19.96
CA LEU A 161 -6.35 14.27 20.57
C LEU A 161 -7.22 13.18 21.19
N ARG A 162 -7.37 12.04 20.52
CA ARG A 162 -8.17 10.92 21.03
C ARG A 162 -7.61 10.37 22.35
N GLU A 163 -6.30 10.24 22.47
CA GLU A 163 -5.67 9.79 23.72
C GLU A 163 -5.75 10.88 24.81
N THR A 164 -5.62 12.16 24.45
CA THR A 164 -5.81 13.29 25.38
C THR A 164 -7.22 13.26 25.99
N LEU A 165 -8.27 13.29 25.16
CA LEU A 165 -9.66 13.28 25.61
C LEU A 165 -10.02 12.01 26.42
N LYS A 166 -9.40 10.88 26.07
CA LYS A 166 -9.56 9.62 26.82
C LYS A 166 -8.94 9.71 28.21
N SER A 167 -7.78 10.35 28.35
CA SER A 167 -7.13 10.57 29.65
C SER A 167 -7.92 11.54 30.55
N GLU A 168 -8.69 12.45 29.95
CA GLU A 168 -9.58 13.39 30.63
C GLU A 168 -10.94 12.78 31.02
N GLY A 169 -11.19 11.51 30.63
CA GLY A 169 -12.43 10.81 30.98
C GLY A 169 -13.62 11.11 30.06
N ILE A 170 -13.41 11.80 28.94
CA ILE A 170 -14.49 12.13 27.99
C ILE A 170 -15.10 10.84 27.41
N PRO A 171 -16.43 10.65 27.40
CA PRO A 171 -17.08 9.44 26.91
C PRO A 171 -16.75 9.09 25.44
N PRO A 172 -16.80 7.79 25.05
CA PRO A 172 -16.47 7.37 23.68
C PRO A 172 -17.28 8.04 22.56
N ALA A 173 -18.54 8.39 22.81
CA ALA A 173 -19.40 9.06 21.84
C ALA A 173 -18.90 10.49 21.57
N GLU A 174 -18.73 11.28 22.63
CA GLU A 174 -18.22 12.64 22.56
C GLU A 174 -16.82 12.72 21.94
N ARG A 175 -15.90 11.80 22.28
CA ARG A 175 -14.57 11.74 21.64
C ARG A 175 -14.65 11.52 20.14
N ARG A 176 -15.56 10.65 19.69
CA ARG A 176 -15.76 10.38 18.26
C ARG A 176 -16.30 11.62 17.56
N ASP A 177 -17.22 12.34 18.19
CA ASP A 177 -17.85 13.51 17.59
C ASP A 177 -16.87 14.71 17.56
N ALA A 178 -16.04 14.87 18.59
CA ALA A 178 -14.88 15.77 18.64
C ALA A 178 -13.89 15.51 17.49
N VAL A 179 -13.38 14.28 17.37
CA VAL A 179 -12.45 13.91 16.29
C VAL A 179 -13.08 14.13 14.92
N ARG A 180 -14.36 13.81 14.75
CA ARG A 180 -15.08 14.00 13.49
C ARG A 180 -15.24 15.48 13.13
N ALA A 181 -15.45 16.35 14.11
CA ALA A 181 -15.51 17.79 13.90
C ALA A 181 -14.16 18.33 13.40
N VAL A 182 -13.07 17.96 14.08
CA VAL A 182 -11.69 18.35 13.72
C VAL A 182 -11.34 17.95 12.28
N VAL A 183 -11.59 16.68 11.89
CA VAL A 183 -11.29 16.19 10.53
C VAL A 183 -12.08 16.95 9.45
N ARG A 184 -13.26 17.46 9.78
CA ARG A 184 -14.14 18.18 8.82
C ARG A 184 -13.87 19.67 8.75
N ASP A 185 -13.10 20.20 9.69
CA ASP A 185 -12.87 21.64 9.79
C ASP A 185 -11.71 22.10 8.90
N ARG A 186 -12.01 23.01 7.97
CA ARG A 186 -11.01 23.52 7.01
C ARG A 186 -9.93 24.37 7.67
N ALA A 187 -10.20 25.02 8.79
CA ALA A 187 -9.21 25.82 9.49
C ALA A 187 -8.16 24.93 10.15
N VAL A 188 -8.54 23.74 10.64
CA VAL A 188 -7.56 22.75 11.13
C VAL A 188 -6.65 22.28 10.00
N TRP A 189 -7.20 21.89 8.84
CA TRP A 189 -6.40 21.51 7.67
C TRP A 189 -5.42 22.62 7.26
N LYS A 190 -5.88 23.86 7.19
CA LYS A 190 -5.02 25.01 6.87
C LYS A 190 -3.96 25.27 7.95
N ALA A 191 -4.26 24.98 9.22
CA ALA A 191 -3.33 25.18 10.32
C ALA A 191 -2.19 24.16 10.32
N LEU A 192 -2.38 22.98 9.71
CA LEU A 192 -1.33 21.97 9.53
C LEU A 192 -0.17 22.52 8.68
N ASP A 193 -0.44 23.35 7.67
CA ASP A 193 0.60 24.05 6.89
C ASP A 193 1.55 24.91 7.76
N SER A 194 1.10 25.31 8.95
CA SER A 194 1.87 26.10 9.92
C SER A 194 2.46 25.26 11.07
N GLY A 195 2.29 23.94 11.02
CA GLY A 195 2.81 22.98 11.99
C GLY A 195 1.82 22.56 13.08
N ARG A 196 2.10 21.39 13.66
CA ARG A 196 1.29 20.70 14.68
C ARG A 196 0.83 21.55 15.87
N PRO A 197 1.65 22.43 16.49
CA PRO A 197 1.19 23.22 17.63
C PRO A 197 0.03 24.16 17.29
N LYS A 198 0.05 24.78 16.10
CA LYS A 198 -1.03 25.68 15.68
C LYS A 198 -2.28 24.90 15.33
N ALA A 199 -2.13 23.77 14.62
CA ALA A 199 -3.25 22.89 14.30
C ALA A 199 -3.93 22.33 15.55
N ARG A 200 -3.16 21.96 16.57
CA ARG A 200 -3.69 21.50 17.87
C ARG A 200 -4.54 22.56 18.55
N GLN A 201 -4.08 23.80 18.63
CA GLN A 201 -4.88 24.89 19.19
C GLN A 201 -6.20 25.07 18.45
N VAL A 202 -6.16 25.11 17.10
CA VAL A 202 -7.38 25.28 16.29
C VAL A 202 -8.32 24.08 16.48
N ALA A 203 -7.79 22.87 16.61
CA ALA A 203 -8.60 21.68 16.88
C ALA A 203 -9.26 21.73 18.28
N GLU A 204 -8.54 22.18 19.31
CA GLU A 204 -9.08 22.40 20.65
C GLU A 204 -10.20 23.45 20.64
N ASP A 205 -10.02 24.55 19.88
CA ASP A 205 -11.06 25.57 19.70
C ASP A 205 -12.32 24.97 19.04
N VAL A 206 -12.15 24.17 17.96
CA VAL A 206 -13.25 23.47 17.27
C VAL A 206 -14.00 22.52 18.20
N ILE A 207 -13.29 21.83 19.10
CA ILE A 207 -13.90 20.92 20.08
C ILE A 207 -14.68 21.73 21.14
N GLY A 208 -14.14 22.85 21.61
CA GLY A 208 -14.80 23.72 22.59
C GLY A 208 -16.11 24.35 22.09
N ASP A 209 -16.23 24.55 20.77
CA ASP A 209 -17.43 25.08 20.12
C ASP A 209 -18.52 24.02 19.89
N LEU A 210 -18.27 22.74 20.17
CA LEU A 210 -19.29 21.71 20.04
C LEU A 210 -20.39 21.91 21.08
N PRO A 211 -21.67 21.83 20.68
CA PRO A 211 -22.76 21.86 21.65
C PRO A 211 -22.60 20.66 22.58
N GLY A 212 -22.25 20.91 23.84
CA GLY A 212 -22.18 19.86 24.84
C GLY A 212 -23.54 19.17 24.91
N GLU A 213 -23.57 17.84 24.79
CA GLU A 213 -24.76 17.08 25.12
C GLU A 213 -25.01 17.31 26.61
N THR A 214 -25.89 18.25 26.92
CA THR A 214 -26.45 18.41 28.25
C THR A 214 -27.41 17.26 28.43
N THR A 215 -26.96 16.10 28.93
CA THR A 215 -27.84 15.13 29.61
C THR A 215 -27.06 14.31 30.63
#